data_AF-A0A7Y9RFX3-F1
#
_entry.id   AF-A0A7Y9RFX3-F1
#
_cell.length_a   1.000
_cell.length_b   1.000
_cell.length_c   1.000
_cell.angle_alpha   90.00
_cell.angle_beta   90.00
_cell.angle_gamma   90.00
#
_symmetry.space_group_name_H-M   'P 1'
#
loop_
_entity.id
_entity.type
_entity.pdbx_description
1 polymer ?
#
loop_
_entity_poly.entity_id
_entity_poly.type
_entity_poly.pdbx_seq_one_letter_code
_entity_poly.pdbx_strand_id
1 'polypeptide(L)'
;MATDVKRYRRMDLAHETKEALAERVGVLERKFDDLRKSMLASAALPANWRLTPKERDLFLALLSSDIVTKQMAMLILYGTADRPTHSVDVFMSRIRSKTEDHSVLIETINRTGYRLVDRLVWTKTLKLDAVEH
;
A
#
# COMPACT_ATOMS: atom_id res chain seq x y z
N MET A 1 -33.19 -38.26 14.38
CA MET A 1 -32.53 -38.25 13.05
C MET A 1 -32.64 -36.93 12.29
N ALA A 2 -33.70 -36.12 12.43
CA ALA A 2 -33.86 -34.87 11.66
C ALA A 2 -32.90 -33.71 12.05
N THR A 3 -32.33 -33.73 13.25
CA THR A 3 -31.47 -32.65 13.79
C THR A 3 -30.05 -32.68 13.20
N ASP A 4 -29.56 -33.85 12.81
CA ASP A 4 -28.19 -34.06 12.36
C ASP A 4 -27.99 -33.61 10.90
N VAL A 5 -28.96 -33.95 10.04
CA VAL A 5 -28.97 -33.56 8.61
C VAL A 5 -29.03 -32.04 8.43
N LYS A 6 -29.78 -31.33 9.28
CA LYS A 6 -29.82 -29.85 9.26
C LYS A 6 -28.50 -29.23 9.71
N ARG A 7 -27.73 -29.90 10.56
CA ARG A 7 -26.45 -29.39 11.08
C ARG A 7 -25.34 -29.53 10.03
N TYR A 8 -25.25 -30.69 9.38
CA TYR A 8 -24.34 -30.93 8.26
C TYR A 8 -24.57 -29.96 7.10
N ARG A 9 -25.82 -29.84 6.63
CA ARG A 9 -26.16 -28.93 5.51
C ARG A 9 -25.86 -27.45 5.81
N ARG A 10 -25.88 -27.04 7.08
CA ARG A 10 -25.52 -25.67 7.51
C ARG A 10 -24.01 -25.46 7.58
N MET A 11 -23.24 -26.50 7.92
CA MET A 11 -21.78 -26.48 7.89
C MET A 11 -21.26 -26.43 6.45
N ASP A 12 -21.85 -27.21 5.54
CA ASP A 12 -21.45 -27.24 4.13
C ASP A 12 -21.67 -25.86 3.48
N LEU A 13 -22.85 -25.26 3.67
CA LEU A 13 -23.13 -23.90 3.21
C LEU A 13 -22.18 -22.86 3.84
N ALA A 14 -21.81 -23.01 5.11
CA ALA A 14 -20.90 -22.10 5.79
C ALA A 14 -19.45 -22.24 5.28
N HIS A 15 -19.05 -23.42 4.84
CA HIS A 15 -17.73 -23.66 4.26
C HIS A 15 -17.65 -23.09 2.84
N GLU A 16 -18.67 -23.35 2.02
CA GLU A 16 -18.79 -22.87 0.64
C GLU A 16 -18.84 -21.34 0.58
N THR A 17 -19.57 -20.71 1.52
CA THR A 17 -19.62 -19.24 1.63
C THR A 17 -18.29 -18.63 2.09
N LYS A 18 -17.53 -19.31 2.95
CA LYS A 18 -16.19 -18.86 3.37
C LYS A 18 -15.17 -19.00 2.24
N GLU A 19 -15.19 -20.09 1.49
CA GLU A 19 -14.31 -20.28 0.34
C GLU A 19 -14.60 -19.26 -0.75
N ALA A 20 -15.87 -19.04 -1.09
CA ALA A 20 -16.27 -18.02 -2.05
C ALA A 20 -15.88 -16.60 -1.60
N LEU A 21 -15.93 -16.31 -0.29
CA LEU A 21 -15.47 -15.03 0.25
C LEU A 21 -13.94 -14.89 0.13
N ALA A 22 -13.19 -15.93 0.51
CA ALA A 22 -11.72 -15.94 0.41
C ALA A 22 -11.25 -15.78 -1.04
N GLU A 23 -11.92 -16.44 -1.99
CA GLU A 23 -11.64 -16.29 -3.42
C GLU A 23 -11.90 -14.85 -3.89
N ARG A 24 -13.04 -14.26 -3.50
CA ARG A 24 -13.37 -12.87 -3.84
C ARG A 24 -12.37 -11.88 -3.25
N VAL A 25 -11.92 -12.10 -2.00
CA VAL A 25 -10.87 -11.30 -1.37
C VAL A 25 -9.57 -11.42 -2.17
N GLY A 26 -9.14 -12.64 -2.52
CA GLY A 26 -7.94 -12.84 -3.33
C GLY A 26 -8.02 -12.22 -4.72
N VAL A 27 -9.19 -12.21 -5.36
CA VAL A 27 -9.42 -11.49 -6.63
C VAL A 27 -9.33 -9.98 -6.43
N LEU A 28 -9.88 -9.44 -5.35
CA LEU A 28 -9.80 -8.01 -5.04
C LEU A 28 -8.36 -7.59 -4.75
N GLU A 29 -7.61 -8.37 -3.98
CA GLU A 29 -6.21 -8.12 -3.66
C GLU A 29 -5.34 -8.10 -4.91
N ARG A 30 -5.53 -9.08 -5.82
CA ARG A 30 -4.83 -9.09 -7.12
C ARG A 30 -5.16 -7.87 -7.98
N LYS A 31 -6.44 -7.50 -8.08
CA LYS A 31 -6.85 -6.29 -8.83
C LYS A 31 -6.28 -5.03 -8.22
N PHE A 32 -6.22 -4.95 -6.89
CA PHE A 32 -5.62 -3.83 -6.18
C PHE A 32 -4.12 -3.75 -6.46
N ASP A 33 -3.41 -4.87 -6.46
CA ASP A 33 -2.00 -4.95 -6.81
C ASP A 33 -1.73 -4.55 -8.27
N ASP A 34 -2.56 -4.98 -9.21
CA ASP A 34 -2.46 -4.63 -10.62
C ASP A 34 -2.72 -3.12 -10.84
N LEU A 35 -3.76 -2.58 -10.20
CA LEU A 35 -4.08 -1.16 -10.25
C LEU A 35 -2.94 -0.33 -9.63
N ARG A 36 -2.42 -0.77 -8.48
CA ARG A 36 -1.24 -0.17 -7.83
C ARG A 36 -0.07 -0.18 -8.79
N LYS A 37 0.28 -1.32 -9.40
CA LYS A 37 1.38 -1.40 -10.38
C LYS A 37 1.19 -0.45 -11.56
N SER A 38 -0.03 -0.30 -12.08
CA SER A 38 -0.32 0.65 -13.16
C SER A 38 -0.11 2.11 -12.75
N MET A 39 -0.52 2.50 -11.53
CA MET A 39 -0.29 3.84 -11.01
C MET A 39 1.19 4.12 -10.70
N LEU A 40 1.94 3.10 -10.26
CA LEU A 40 3.39 3.20 -10.02
C LEU A 40 4.19 3.32 -11.34
N ALA A 41 3.62 2.88 -12.47
CA ALA A 41 4.25 2.92 -13.78
C ALA A 41 4.20 4.33 -14.42
N SER A 42 3.18 5.15 -14.14
CA SER A 42 3.15 6.55 -14.63
C SER A 42 4.01 7.50 -13.79
N ALA A 43 4.45 7.04 -12.61
CA ALA A 43 5.22 7.85 -11.69
C ALA A 43 6.74 7.73 -11.88
N ALA A 44 7.33 8.60 -12.68
CA ALA A 44 8.78 8.71 -12.79
C ALA A 44 9.35 9.52 -11.61
N LEU A 45 9.67 8.85 -10.50
CA LEU A 45 10.47 9.49 -9.44
C LEU A 45 11.89 9.81 -9.95
N PRO A 46 12.49 10.95 -9.54
CA PRO A 46 13.83 11.33 -9.98
C PRO A 46 14.88 10.30 -9.59
N ALA A 47 15.65 9.81 -10.56
CA ALA A 47 16.65 8.76 -10.31
C ALA A 47 17.77 9.21 -9.36
N ASN A 48 18.06 10.52 -9.33
CA ASN A 48 19.04 11.13 -8.44
C ASN A 48 18.67 11.05 -6.95
N TRP A 49 17.42 10.73 -6.60
CA TRP A 49 17.02 10.48 -5.20
C TRP A 49 17.54 9.13 -4.68
N ARG A 50 17.93 8.21 -5.58
CA ARG A 50 18.53 6.90 -5.24
C ARG A 50 17.67 6.09 -4.25
N LEU A 51 16.35 6.18 -4.39
CA LEU A 51 15.40 5.36 -3.63
C LEU A 51 15.54 3.89 -4.04
N THR A 52 15.59 3.00 -3.07
CA THR A 52 15.46 1.56 -3.31
C THR A 52 14.04 1.24 -3.79
N PRO A 53 13.78 0.05 -4.40
CA PRO A 53 12.43 -0.32 -4.84
C PRO A 53 11.37 -0.21 -3.73
N LYS A 54 11.68 -0.66 -2.51
CA LYS A 54 10.78 -0.56 -1.35
C LYS A 54 10.52 0.88 -0.91
N GLU A 55 11.54 1.73 -0.94
CA GLU A 55 11.40 3.15 -0.60
C GLU A 55 10.59 3.91 -1.66
N ARG A 56 10.81 3.59 -2.94
CA ARG A 56 10.04 4.12 -4.07
C ARG A 56 8.56 3.78 -3.90
N ASP A 57 8.23 2.53 -3.65
CA ASP A 57 6.84 2.09 -3.47
C ASP A 57 6.15 2.80 -2.30
N LEU A 58 6.88 2.99 -1.21
CA LEU A 58 6.36 3.69 -0.03
C LEU A 58 6.17 5.19 -0.30
N PHE A 59 7.09 5.81 -1.05
CA PHE A 59 6.96 7.21 -1.44
C PHE A 59 5.78 7.44 -2.40
N LEU A 60 5.54 6.52 -3.33
CA LEU A 60 4.41 6.60 -4.24
C LEU A 60 3.06 6.43 -3.52
N ALA A 61 3.02 5.66 -2.43
CA ALA A 61 1.85 5.59 -1.57
C ALA A 61 1.58 6.94 -0.86
N LEU A 62 2.64 7.65 -0.45
CA LEU A 62 2.52 8.99 0.14
C LEU A 62 2.02 10.04 -0.88
N LEU A 63 2.33 9.87 -2.17
CA LEU A 63 1.78 10.70 -3.24
C LEU A 63 0.30 10.42 -3.51
N SER A 64 -0.11 9.15 -3.37
CA SER A 64 -1.47 8.70 -3.72
C SER A 64 -2.47 8.84 -2.58
N SER A 65 -2.00 8.84 -1.33
CA SER A 65 -2.84 8.82 -0.12
C SER A 65 -2.62 10.08 0.72
N ASP A 66 -3.66 10.59 1.36
CA ASP A 66 -3.52 11.75 2.27
C ASP A 66 -2.72 11.36 3.53
N ILE A 67 -3.00 10.16 4.05
CA ILE A 67 -2.25 9.55 5.15
C ILE A 67 -1.93 8.10 4.79
N VAL A 68 -0.65 7.74 4.85
CA VAL A 68 -0.20 6.34 4.79
C VAL A 68 -0.11 5.81 6.21
N THR A 69 -1.02 4.91 6.59
CA THR A 69 -1.02 4.32 7.93
C THR A 69 0.17 3.37 8.12
N LYS A 70 0.53 3.09 9.38
CA LYS A 70 1.59 2.10 9.66
C LYS A 70 1.24 0.72 9.10
N GLN A 71 -0.03 0.30 9.15
CA GLN A 71 -0.46 -0.98 8.56
C GLN A 71 -0.32 -0.98 7.03
N MET A 72 -0.72 0.10 6.36
CA MET A 72 -0.59 0.21 4.90
C MET A 72 0.88 0.18 4.47
N ALA A 73 1.75 0.92 5.17
CA ALA A 73 3.18 0.89 4.92
C ALA A 73 3.78 -0.50 5.14
N MET A 74 3.34 -1.22 6.18
CA MET A 74 3.76 -2.60 6.41
C MET A 74 3.36 -3.52 5.25
N LEU A 75 2.12 -3.41 4.78
CA LEU A 75 1.64 -4.19 3.63
C LEU A 75 2.43 -3.88 2.36
N ILE A 76 2.76 -2.61 2.10
CA ILE A 76 3.58 -2.22 0.95
C ILE A 76 5.00 -2.81 1.03
N LEU A 77 5.61 -2.77 2.22
CA LEU A 77 7.01 -3.18 2.40
C LEU A 77 7.20 -4.71 2.46
N TYR A 78 6.18 -5.42 2.94
CA TYR A 78 6.29 -6.83 3.32
C TYR A 78 5.18 -7.73 2.78
N GLY A 79 4.12 -7.18 2.18
CA GLY A 79 2.95 -7.95 1.77
C GLY A 79 2.33 -8.67 2.98
N THR A 80 1.96 -9.92 2.78
CA THR A 80 1.43 -10.82 3.82
C THR A 80 2.53 -11.60 4.56
N ALA A 81 3.80 -11.21 4.43
CA ALA A 81 4.90 -11.93 5.07
C ALA A 81 4.86 -11.80 6.60
N ASP A 82 5.12 -12.92 7.29
CA ASP A 82 4.98 -13.03 8.75
C ASP A 82 6.02 -12.24 9.55
N ARG A 83 7.18 -11.88 8.97
CA ARG A 83 8.25 -11.20 9.71
C ARG A 83 8.90 -10.04 8.96
N PRO A 84 8.72 -8.79 9.41
CA PRO A 84 9.44 -7.65 8.88
C PRO A 84 10.90 -7.67 9.32
N THR A 85 11.80 -7.42 8.37
CA THR A 85 13.25 -7.29 8.65
C THR A 85 13.60 -5.96 9.31
N HIS A 86 12.81 -4.91 9.07
CA HIS A 86 13.02 -3.56 9.59
C HIS A 86 11.67 -2.91 9.91
N SER A 87 11.67 -1.84 10.72
CA SER A 87 10.45 -1.08 10.98
C SER A 87 10.14 -0.10 9.85
N VAL A 88 8.86 0.25 9.69
CA VAL A 88 8.43 1.32 8.77
C VAL A 88 9.16 2.64 9.05
N ASP A 89 9.40 2.95 10.33
CA ASP A 89 10.08 4.17 10.77
C ASP A 89 11.52 4.27 10.20
N VAL A 90 12.23 3.14 10.03
CA VAL A 90 13.56 3.12 9.39
C VAL A 90 13.46 3.49 7.91
N PHE A 91 12.47 2.98 7.19
CA PHE A 91 12.26 3.35 5.79
C PHE A 91 11.87 4.82 5.65
N MET A 92 10.97 5.33 6.50
CA MET A 92 10.58 6.75 6.48
C MET A 92 11.75 7.68 6.79
N SER A 93 12.61 7.31 7.74
CA SER A 93 13.85 8.05 8.02
C SER A 93 14.79 8.09 6.81
N ARG A 94 15.00 6.95 6.13
CA ARG A 94 15.82 6.87 4.91
C ARG A 94 15.26 7.72 3.77
N ILE A 95 13.94 7.67 3.54
CA ILE A 95 13.29 8.46 2.50
C ILE A 95 13.48 9.96 2.78
N ARG A 96 13.22 10.41 4.01
CA ARG A 96 13.47 11.81 4.40
C ARG A 96 14.89 12.24 4.12
N SER A 97 15.88 11.48 4.57
CA SER A 97 17.30 11.80 4.33
C SER A 97 17.67 11.86 2.85
N LYS A 98 17.11 10.98 2.02
CA LYS A 98 17.38 10.96 0.58
C LYS A 98 16.69 12.07 -0.21
N THR A 99 15.67 12.69 0.38
CA THR A 99 14.82 13.68 -0.29
C THR A 99 14.89 15.07 0.35
N GLU A 100 15.67 15.21 1.43
CA GLU A 100 15.89 16.46 2.16
C GLU A 100 16.44 17.58 1.26
N ASP A 101 17.47 17.28 0.45
CA ASP A 101 18.05 18.23 -0.53
C ASP A 101 17.06 18.67 -1.61
N HIS A 102 15.92 17.97 -1.71
CA HIS A 102 14.86 18.25 -2.66
C HIS A 102 13.65 18.94 -2.00
N SER A 103 13.77 19.39 -0.75
CA SER A 103 12.69 20.07 0.00
C SER A 103 11.43 19.22 0.16
N VAL A 104 11.55 17.90 0.08
CA VAL A 104 10.45 16.98 0.34
C VAL A 104 10.25 16.84 1.85
N LEU A 105 9.06 17.16 2.32
CA LEU A 105 8.72 17.10 3.74
C LEU A 105 7.69 15.98 4.00
N ILE A 106 8.06 15.03 4.87
CA ILE A 106 7.19 13.93 5.29
C ILE A 106 6.97 14.01 6.80
N GLU A 107 5.74 14.22 7.21
CA GLU A 107 5.37 14.33 8.62
C GLU A 107 4.95 12.99 9.19
N THR A 108 5.22 12.80 10.49
CA THR A 108 4.65 11.70 11.28
C THR A 108 3.39 12.19 11.96
N ILE A 109 2.26 11.54 11.71
CA ILE A 109 1.00 11.77 12.40
C ILE A 109 0.90 10.80 13.56
N ASN A 110 0.93 11.32 14.79
CA ASN A 110 0.98 10.53 16.01
C ASN A 110 -0.10 9.45 16.05
N ARG A 111 0.33 8.20 16.26
CA ARG A 111 -0.49 6.98 16.30
C ARG A 111 -1.26 6.63 15.03
N THR A 112 -1.09 7.37 13.94
CA THR A 112 -1.80 7.13 12.67
C THR A 112 -0.86 6.64 11.58
N GLY A 113 0.20 7.40 11.28
CA GLY A 113 1.03 7.10 10.11
C GLY A 113 1.83 8.30 9.65
N TYR A 114 1.90 8.49 8.34
CA TYR A 114 2.76 9.48 7.70
C TYR A 114 2.02 10.21 6.59
N ARG A 115 2.41 11.47 6.37
CA ARG A 115 1.82 12.34 5.36
C ARG A 115 2.92 13.05 4.57
N LEU A 116 2.75 13.15 3.26
CA LEU A 116 3.56 14.04 2.42
C LEU A 116 2.96 15.45 2.47
N VAL A 117 3.75 16.41 2.92
CA VAL A 117 3.37 17.82 2.90
C VAL A 117 3.37 18.32 1.46
N ASP A 118 2.43 19.22 1.14
CA ASP A 118 2.24 19.74 -0.21
C ASP A 118 2.09 18.64 -1.28
N ARG A 119 1.43 17.53 -0.91
CA ARG A 119 1.21 16.36 -1.78
C ARG A 119 0.76 16.74 -3.19
N LEU A 120 -0.21 17.65 -3.31
CA LEU A 120 -0.73 18.09 -4.62
C LEU A 120 0.33 18.82 -5.47
N VAL A 121 1.24 19.58 -4.84
CA VAL A 121 2.36 20.22 -5.52
C VAL A 121 3.31 19.13 -6.02
N TRP A 122 3.65 18.16 -5.18
CA TRP A 122 4.54 17.07 -5.56
C TRP A 122 3.98 16.17 -6.66
N THR A 123 2.68 15.86 -6.63
CA THR A 123 2.00 15.11 -7.69
C THR A 123 2.13 15.82 -9.05
N LYS A 124 1.96 17.15 -9.08
CA LYS A 124 2.12 17.97 -10.28
C LYS A 124 3.58 18.07 -10.72
N THR A 125 4.50 18.35 -9.78
CA THR A 125 5.94 18.47 -10.05
C THR A 125 6.51 17.19 -10.64
N LEU A 126 6.06 16.04 -10.14
CA LEU A 126 6.48 14.71 -10.62
C LEU A 126 5.70 14.25 -11.86
N LYS A 127 4.86 15.12 -12.43
CA LYS A 127 4.06 14.87 -13.64
C LYS A 127 3.25 13.57 -13.57
N LEU A 128 2.72 13.24 -12.39
CA LEU A 128 1.84 12.08 -12.22
C LEU A 128 0.51 12.23 -12.97
N ASP A 129 0.17 13.46 -13.36
CA ASP A 129 -1.02 13.81 -14.15
C ASP A 129 -0.84 13.61 -15.68
N ALA A 130 0.25 12.99 -16.13
CA ALA A 130 0.45 12.70 -17.55
C ALA A 130 -0.01 11.28 -17.94
N VAL A 131 -1.32 11.03 -17.84
CA VAL A 131 -1.99 10.05 -18.69
C VAL A 131 -3.33 10.65 -19.12
N GLU A 132 -3.27 11.54 -20.12
CA GLU A 132 -4.41 11.69 -21.04
C GLU A 132 -4.38 10.47 -21.97
N HIS A 133 -5.30 9.52 -21.76
CA HIS A 133 -5.75 8.57 -22.77
C HIS A 133 -7.24 8.35 -22.64
#